data_AF-A0A1G7B2Z8-F1
#
_entry.id   AF-A0A1G7B2Z8-F1
#
_cell.length_a   1.000
_cell.length_b   1.000
_cell.length_c   1.000
_cell.angle_alpha   90.00
_cell.angle_beta   90.00
_cell.angle_gamma   90.00
#
_symmetry.space_group_name_H-M   'P 1'
#
loop_
_entity.id
_entity.type
_entity.pdbx_description
1 polymer ?
#
loop_
_entity_poly.entity_id
_entity_poly.type
_entity_poly.pdbx_seq_one_letter_code
_entity_poly.pdbx_strand_id
1 'polypeptide(L)'
;MSRKIIRKTGIAAAVALAAVGLSGCLAPGTPPGWSSYTIERGAHSATVGRPAGVAGPLAGWVSPGGASRTYDFVLTPTAEYVLTAPTQPEDQFDWNKLPGFSDCGDIDLARNGAMFGWRWRTDTSPRVLELVPYANADGVHQYPDSALVTLSHDDLAANAPLRYSIQIDGSVYRFAIDGTIRGRDIHETATLPRSCPTNPTSTGKWYAGFYFGGTSTSPSQMYAYVREPAGGSAPGQTGGDGSLGSSGPANRLTESA
;
A
#
# COMPACT_ATOMS: atom_id res chain seq x y z
N MET A 1 0.05 59.23 -21.59
CA MET A 1 1.22 58.85 -20.78
C MET A 1 0.76 57.85 -19.72
N SER A 2 1.04 56.55 -19.93
CA SER A 2 0.56 55.46 -19.09
C SER A 2 1.72 54.87 -18.29
N ARG A 3 1.63 54.86 -16.94
CA ARG A 3 2.62 54.26 -16.04
C ARG A 3 2.23 52.82 -15.75
N LYS A 4 3.03 51.85 -16.22
CA LYS A 4 2.96 50.44 -15.81
C LYS A 4 3.66 50.28 -14.46
N ILE A 5 2.94 49.75 -13.47
CA ILE A 5 3.50 49.27 -12.20
C ILE A 5 3.75 47.76 -12.37
N ILE A 6 5.02 47.35 -12.33
CA ILE A 6 5.44 45.94 -12.31
C ILE A 6 5.68 45.56 -10.86
N ARG A 7 4.82 44.73 -10.27
CA ARG A 7 5.09 44.07 -8.99
C ARG A 7 5.85 42.77 -9.26
N LYS A 8 7.09 42.70 -8.80
CA LYS A 8 7.87 41.45 -8.72
C LYS A 8 7.51 40.76 -7.40
N THR A 9 6.81 39.63 -7.47
CA THR A 9 6.68 38.68 -6.36
C THR A 9 7.82 37.68 -6.45
N GLY A 10 8.80 37.81 -5.55
CA GLY A 10 9.79 36.78 -5.31
C GLY A 10 9.16 35.66 -4.48
N ILE A 11 9.03 34.48 -5.06
CA ILE A 11 8.62 33.26 -4.34
C ILE A 11 9.89 32.67 -3.71
N ALA A 12 9.97 32.72 -2.39
CA ALA A 12 11.00 32.01 -1.63
C ALA A 12 10.69 30.51 -1.66
N ALA A 13 11.56 29.72 -2.30
CA ALA A 13 11.50 28.27 -2.23
C ALA A 13 12.12 27.81 -0.90
N ALA A 14 11.29 27.44 0.06
CA ALA A 14 11.73 26.73 1.25
C ALA A 14 11.75 25.22 0.95
N VAL A 15 12.93 24.71 0.57
CA VAL A 15 13.18 23.27 0.50
C VAL A 15 13.52 22.80 1.92
N ALA A 16 12.51 22.28 2.63
CA ALA A 16 12.72 21.56 3.88
C ALA A 16 12.90 20.06 3.56
N LEU A 17 14.13 19.65 3.25
CA LEU A 17 14.53 18.25 3.25
C LEU A 17 15.00 17.87 4.67
N ALA A 18 14.07 17.38 5.48
CA ALA A 18 14.37 16.73 6.75
C ALA A 18 13.70 15.35 6.79
N ALA A 19 14.24 14.39 6.03
CA ALA A 19 13.96 12.98 6.25
C ALA A 19 14.88 12.46 7.36
N VAL A 20 14.61 12.87 8.61
CA VAL A 20 15.19 12.21 9.78
C VAL A 20 14.46 10.89 9.91
N GLY A 21 15.17 9.79 9.63
CA GLY A 21 14.70 8.44 9.89
C GLY A 21 14.51 8.23 11.38
N LEU A 22 13.38 8.68 11.91
CA LEU A 22 12.85 8.21 13.18
C LEU A 22 12.54 6.73 12.95
N SER A 23 13.42 5.84 13.42
CA SER A 23 13.00 4.49 13.80
C SER A 23 11.98 4.67 14.92
N GLY A 24 10.75 4.99 14.55
CA GLY A 24 9.64 5.12 15.48
C GLY A 24 9.49 3.82 16.24
N CYS A 25 9.16 3.92 17.53
CA CYS A 25 8.72 2.77 18.29
C CYS A 25 7.64 2.02 17.49
N LEU A 26 7.73 0.69 17.48
CA LEU A 26 6.71 -0.12 16.82
C LEU A 26 5.35 0.14 17.46
N ALA A 27 4.30 0.17 16.65
CA ALA A 27 2.94 0.21 17.16
C ALA A 27 2.66 -1.01 18.05
N PRO A 28 1.80 -0.87 19.07
CA PRO A 28 1.34 -2.01 19.86
C PRO A 28 0.81 -3.12 18.95
N GLY A 29 1.16 -4.38 19.24
CA GLY A 29 0.66 -5.52 18.45
C GLY A 29 1.37 -5.76 17.12
N THR A 30 2.44 -5.01 16.79
CA THR A 30 3.23 -5.28 15.58
C THR A 30 3.80 -6.70 15.60
N PRO A 31 3.50 -7.56 14.60
CA PRO A 31 4.04 -8.92 14.57
C PRO A 31 5.57 -8.96 14.40
N PRO A 32 6.26 -10.00 14.91
CA PRO A 32 7.69 -10.17 14.68
C PRO A 32 8.06 -10.16 13.20
N GLY A 33 9.05 -9.34 12.82
CA GLY A 33 9.49 -9.20 11.42
C GLY A 33 8.62 -8.30 10.54
N TRP A 34 7.62 -7.61 11.10
CA TRP A 34 6.76 -6.67 10.39
C TRP A 34 7.10 -5.23 10.74
N SER A 35 6.78 -4.30 9.83
CA SER A 35 6.73 -2.86 10.12
C SER A 35 5.32 -2.47 10.54
N SER A 36 5.19 -1.35 11.24
CA SER A 36 3.90 -0.75 11.59
C SER A 36 3.70 0.60 10.93
N TYR A 37 2.45 0.88 10.57
CA TYR A 37 1.97 2.21 10.26
C TYR A 37 1.13 2.72 11.42
N THR A 38 1.35 3.98 11.80
CA THR A 38 0.54 4.68 12.80
C THR A 38 0.04 6.00 12.24
N ILE A 39 -1.26 6.13 12.04
CA ILE A 39 -1.91 7.43 11.81
C ILE A 39 -2.32 7.97 13.18
N GLU A 40 -1.76 9.10 13.57
CA GLU A 40 -2.16 9.77 14.80
C GLU A 40 -3.54 10.42 14.65
N ARG A 41 -4.26 10.58 15.78
CA ARG A 41 -5.48 11.41 15.77
C ARG A 41 -5.12 12.80 15.24
N GLY A 42 -5.95 13.31 14.32
CA GLY A 42 -5.74 14.61 13.70
C GLY A 42 -4.73 14.60 12.55
N ALA A 43 -4.19 13.44 12.15
CA ALA A 43 -3.30 13.30 11.01
C ALA A 43 -3.98 12.65 9.80
N HIS A 44 -3.38 12.87 8.63
CA HIS A 44 -3.68 12.09 7.43
C HIS A 44 -2.65 10.98 7.20
N SER A 45 -1.37 11.32 7.28
CA SER A 45 -0.28 10.41 6.95
C SER A 45 0.16 9.57 8.14
N ALA A 46 0.46 8.30 7.89
CA ALA A 46 1.08 7.45 8.87
C ALA A 46 2.58 7.77 9.09
N THR A 47 3.03 7.60 10.32
CA THR A 47 4.44 7.33 10.63
C THR A 47 4.72 5.83 10.46
N VAL A 48 5.98 5.47 10.19
CA VAL A 48 6.39 4.08 9.98
C VAL A 48 7.35 3.66 11.09
N GLY A 49 6.94 2.70 11.92
CA GLY A 49 7.82 2.00 12.85
C GLY A 49 8.43 0.77 12.18
N ARG A 50 9.76 0.63 12.22
CA ARG A 50 10.47 -0.49 11.57
C ARG A 50 11.43 -1.18 12.54
N PRO A 51 11.39 -2.52 12.67
CA PRO A 51 12.39 -3.26 13.44
C PRO A 51 13.77 -3.13 12.79
N ALA A 52 14.84 -3.15 13.61
CA ALA A 52 16.20 -3.15 13.09
C ALA A 52 16.44 -4.37 12.18
N GLY A 53 17.13 -4.18 11.05
CA GLY A 53 17.50 -5.26 10.13
C GLY A 53 16.38 -5.78 9.22
N VAL A 54 15.15 -5.29 9.35
CA VAL A 54 14.02 -5.70 8.50
C VAL A 54 13.96 -4.82 7.24
N ALA A 55 14.01 -5.44 6.06
CA ALA A 55 13.61 -4.79 4.83
C ALA A 55 12.11 -4.47 4.93
N GLY A 56 11.73 -3.20 4.73
CA GLY A 56 10.38 -2.73 4.98
C GLY A 56 9.92 -1.72 3.94
N PRO A 57 8.78 -1.04 4.14
CA PRO A 57 8.29 -0.04 3.19
C PRO A 57 9.33 1.07 2.93
N LEU A 58 10.20 1.37 3.91
CA LEU A 58 11.31 2.33 3.79
C LEU A 58 12.56 1.81 3.05
N ALA A 59 12.60 0.53 2.66
CA ALA A 59 13.71 -0.01 1.89
C ALA A 59 13.52 0.33 0.40
N GLY A 60 14.37 1.23 -0.10
CA GLY A 60 14.38 1.67 -1.50
C GLY A 60 13.23 2.60 -1.88
N TRP A 61 13.54 3.65 -2.65
CA TRP A 61 12.52 4.50 -3.30
C TRP A 61 11.95 3.86 -4.59
N VAL A 62 12.64 2.85 -5.11
CA VAL A 62 12.32 2.17 -6.37
C VAL A 62 12.13 0.68 -6.06
N SER A 63 10.98 0.12 -6.43
CA SER A 63 10.76 -1.32 -6.36
C SER A 63 11.62 -2.03 -7.42
N PRO A 64 12.47 -3.01 -7.04
CA PRO A 64 13.13 -3.87 -8.01
C PRO A 64 12.05 -4.59 -8.82
N GLY A 65 12.03 -4.38 -10.14
CA GLY A 65 11.03 -4.99 -11.03
C GLY A 65 10.00 -4.02 -11.62
N GLY A 66 9.96 -2.75 -11.20
CA GLY A 66 9.35 -1.58 -11.88
C GLY A 66 7.85 -1.60 -12.20
N ALA A 67 7.31 -2.73 -12.63
CA ALA A 67 5.94 -2.95 -13.05
C ALA A 67 5.09 -3.65 -11.99
N SER A 68 5.56 -3.84 -10.75
CA SER A 68 4.70 -4.39 -9.70
C SER A 68 5.09 -3.97 -8.29
N ARG A 69 4.11 -4.06 -7.39
CA ARG A 69 4.29 -3.98 -5.94
C ARG A 69 3.43 -5.04 -5.27
N THR A 70 4.05 -5.83 -4.40
CA THR A 70 3.39 -6.85 -3.60
C THR A 70 3.75 -6.66 -2.14
N TYR A 71 2.76 -6.77 -1.25
CA TYR A 71 2.96 -6.68 0.19
C TYR A 71 1.89 -7.47 0.93
N ASP A 72 2.24 -8.01 2.10
CA ASP A 72 1.26 -8.51 3.06
C ASP A 72 0.87 -7.36 3.99
N PHE A 73 -0.43 -7.23 4.27
CA PHE A 73 -0.97 -6.14 5.08
C PHE A 73 -2.03 -6.64 6.06
N VAL A 74 -2.04 -6.05 7.25
CA VAL A 74 -3.06 -6.27 8.28
C VAL A 74 -3.72 -4.93 8.59
N LEU A 75 -5.02 -4.83 8.30
CA LEU A 75 -5.88 -3.79 8.85
C LEU A 75 -6.43 -4.28 10.20
N THR A 76 -6.38 -3.41 11.21
CA THR A 76 -6.84 -3.74 12.57
C THR A 76 -8.20 -3.07 12.85
N PRO A 77 -8.90 -3.42 13.95
CA PRO A 77 -10.15 -2.75 14.32
C PRO A 77 -10.03 -1.24 14.54
N THR A 78 -8.82 -0.70 14.70
CA THR A 78 -8.60 0.75 14.78
C THR A 78 -8.88 1.48 13.47
N ALA A 79 -9.01 0.77 12.35
CA ALA A 79 -9.47 1.30 11.07
C ALA A 79 -10.99 1.54 11.02
N GLU A 80 -11.75 1.17 12.04
CA GLU A 80 -13.15 1.55 12.17
C GLU A 80 -13.25 2.99 12.70
N TYR A 81 -13.97 3.87 11.98
CA TYR A 81 -14.03 5.28 12.34
C TYR A 81 -15.40 5.91 12.09
N VAL A 82 -15.74 6.90 12.90
CA VAL A 82 -16.88 7.78 12.68
C VAL A 82 -16.38 9.23 12.79
N LEU A 83 -16.58 10.02 11.74
CA LEU A 83 -16.36 11.45 11.78
C LEU A 83 -17.58 12.13 12.39
N THR A 84 -17.40 12.72 13.57
CA THR A 84 -18.48 13.41 14.29
C THR A 84 -18.64 14.87 13.90
N ALA A 85 -17.60 15.47 13.33
CA ALA A 85 -17.59 16.84 12.82
C ALA A 85 -16.70 16.91 11.55
N PRO A 86 -17.14 16.31 10.44
CA PRO A 86 -16.33 16.27 9.23
C PRO A 86 -16.19 17.67 8.62
N THR A 87 -15.03 17.93 8.02
CA THR A 87 -14.76 19.15 7.24
C THR A 87 -15.71 19.26 6.05
N GLN A 88 -15.93 18.16 5.33
CA GLN A 88 -16.96 18.03 4.29
C GLN A 88 -17.88 16.84 4.58
N PRO A 89 -19.20 16.92 4.33
CA PRO A 89 -20.14 15.83 4.65
C PRO A 89 -19.75 14.46 4.08
N GLU A 90 -19.17 14.43 2.89
CA GLU A 90 -18.75 13.24 2.17
C GLU A 90 -17.47 12.57 2.72
N ASP A 91 -16.69 13.26 3.57
CA ASP A 91 -15.40 12.77 4.07
C ASP A 91 -15.53 11.43 4.82
N GLN A 92 -16.71 11.15 5.42
CA GLN A 92 -16.95 9.87 6.10
C GLN A 92 -16.76 8.67 5.16
N PHE A 93 -17.06 8.84 3.87
CA PHE A 93 -17.05 7.79 2.87
C PHE A 93 -15.99 8.00 1.77
N ASP A 94 -15.12 9.00 1.93
CA ASP A 94 -13.97 9.13 1.04
C ASP A 94 -13.02 7.95 1.22
N TRP A 95 -12.30 7.63 0.15
CA TRP A 95 -11.34 6.55 0.15
C TRP A 95 -10.08 6.96 0.89
N ASN A 96 -9.77 6.29 1.99
CA ASN A 96 -8.43 6.24 2.55
C ASN A 96 -7.53 5.41 1.64
N LYS A 97 -6.20 5.54 1.74
CA LYS A 97 -5.26 4.89 0.81
C LYS A 97 -4.33 3.92 1.54
N LEU A 98 -4.04 2.81 0.86
CA LEU A 98 -3.06 1.79 1.22
C LEU A 98 -1.79 1.93 0.37
N PRO A 99 -0.69 1.23 0.72
CA PRO A 99 0.57 1.37 -0.02
C PRO A 99 0.41 1.11 -1.53
N GLY A 100 0.99 2.01 -2.33
CA GLY A 100 0.90 2.01 -3.79
C GLY A 100 2.17 2.51 -4.48
N PHE A 101 2.11 2.90 -5.73
CA PHE A 101 3.24 3.49 -6.44
C PHE A 101 2.80 4.63 -7.35
N SER A 102 3.72 5.58 -7.58
CA SER A 102 3.59 6.57 -8.63
C SER A 102 4.10 5.99 -9.95
N ASP A 103 3.56 6.48 -11.05
CA ASP A 103 3.78 5.93 -12.39
C ASP A 103 3.90 7.05 -13.43
N CYS A 104 4.12 6.71 -14.70
CA CYS A 104 4.22 7.65 -15.81
C CYS A 104 5.38 8.66 -15.69
N GLY A 105 6.41 8.33 -14.91
CA GLY A 105 7.49 9.26 -14.57
C GLY A 105 7.05 10.39 -13.63
N ASP A 106 5.83 10.32 -13.11
CA ASP A 106 5.29 11.27 -12.15
C ASP A 106 5.71 10.89 -10.73
N ILE A 107 6.01 11.89 -9.92
CA ILE A 107 6.22 11.72 -8.48
C ILE A 107 4.93 11.96 -7.70
N ASP A 108 4.00 12.70 -8.30
CA ASP A 108 2.71 12.99 -7.70
C ASP A 108 1.75 11.82 -7.97
N LEU A 109 1.55 11.04 -6.92
CA LEU A 109 0.67 9.88 -6.93
C LEU A 109 -0.80 10.26 -7.16
N ALA A 110 -1.20 11.52 -6.87
CA ALA A 110 -2.53 12.03 -7.18
C ALA A 110 -2.72 12.28 -8.69
N ARG A 111 -1.64 12.44 -9.45
CA ARG A 111 -1.68 12.59 -10.90
C ARG A 111 -1.62 11.24 -11.61
N ASN A 112 -0.60 10.42 -11.32
CA ASN A 112 -0.46 9.09 -11.90
C ASN A 112 0.03 8.09 -10.86
N GLY A 113 -0.81 7.11 -10.53
CA GLY A 113 -0.43 6.06 -9.59
C GLY A 113 -1.52 5.05 -9.34
N ALA A 114 -1.16 3.97 -8.67
CA ALA A 114 -2.07 2.87 -8.32
C ALA A 114 -1.85 2.42 -6.88
N MET A 115 -2.96 2.18 -6.17
CA MET A 115 -3.04 1.80 -4.75
C MET A 115 -4.35 1.04 -4.47
N PHE A 116 -4.51 0.54 -3.26
CA PHE A 116 -5.84 0.15 -2.79
C PHE A 116 -6.45 1.29 -1.99
N GLY A 117 -7.74 1.53 -2.19
CA GLY A 117 -8.56 2.37 -1.35
C GLY A 117 -9.21 1.55 -0.23
N TRP A 118 -9.45 2.18 0.91
CA TRP A 118 -10.23 1.59 2.00
C TRP A 118 -11.16 2.61 2.66
N ARG A 119 -12.28 2.16 3.23
CA ARG A 119 -13.17 3.02 4.04
C ARG A 119 -14.03 2.19 4.98
N TRP A 120 -14.51 2.80 6.07
CA TRP A 120 -15.46 2.17 6.98
C TRP A 120 -16.90 2.61 6.63
N ARG A 121 -17.74 1.64 6.26
CA ARG A 121 -19.15 1.87 5.90
C ARG A 121 -20.02 1.87 7.15
N THR A 122 -20.38 3.06 7.59
CA THR A 122 -21.29 3.28 8.72
C THR A 122 -22.78 3.19 8.33
N ASP A 123 -23.06 3.23 7.02
CA ASP A 123 -24.37 3.23 6.37
C ASP A 123 -24.86 1.83 5.97
N THR A 124 -24.05 0.78 6.18
CA THR A 124 -24.44 -0.62 5.96
C THR A 124 -24.82 -1.30 7.28
N SER A 125 -25.62 -2.37 7.19
CA SER A 125 -25.96 -3.23 8.32
C SER A 125 -25.75 -4.70 7.93
N PRO A 126 -24.69 -5.38 8.43
CA PRO A 126 -23.69 -4.88 9.37
C PRO A 126 -22.77 -3.81 8.74
N ARG A 127 -22.10 -3.03 9.60
CA ARG A 127 -21.01 -2.13 9.19
C ARG A 127 -19.81 -2.95 8.77
N VAL A 128 -19.13 -2.51 7.71
CA VAL A 128 -18.00 -3.23 7.11
C VAL A 128 -16.91 -2.26 6.67
N LEU A 129 -15.68 -2.74 6.64
CA LEU A 129 -14.58 -2.09 5.95
C LEU A 129 -14.61 -2.55 4.49
N GLU A 130 -14.60 -1.60 3.56
CA GLU A 130 -14.49 -1.87 2.13
C GLU A 130 -13.04 -1.67 1.68
N LEU A 131 -12.58 -2.57 0.80
CA LEU A 131 -11.32 -2.47 0.07
C LEU A 131 -11.62 -2.40 -1.42
N VAL A 132 -10.92 -1.51 -2.13
CA VAL A 132 -11.17 -1.26 -3.55
C VAL A 132 -9.87 -1.01 -4.32
N PRO A 133 -9.77 -1.40 -5.60
CA PRO A 133 -8.77 -0.85 -6.51
C PRO A 133 -8.92 0.66 -6.60
N TYR A 134 -7.82 1.38 -6.54
CA TYR A 134 -7.81 2.83 -6.69
C TYR A 134 -6.63 3.26 -7.58
N ALA A 135 -6.92 4.01 -8.64
CA ALA A 135 -5.91 4.53 -9.52
C ALA A 135 -6.14 6.01 -9.82
N ASN A 136 -5.06 6.72 -10.09
CA ASN A 136 -5.10 8.04 -10.69
C ASN A 136 -4.50 7.94 -12.10
N ALA A 137 -5.25 8.44 -13.07
CA ALA A 137 -4.87 8.48 -14.48
C ALA A 137 -5.00 9.92 -14.97
N ASP A 138 -3.87 10.62 -15.13
CA ASP A 138 -3.80 12.06 -15.43
C ASP A 138 -4.64 12.94 -14.49
N GLY A 139 -4.65 12.61 -13.19
CA GLY A 139 -5.40 13.32 -12.16
C GLY A 139 -6.87 12.94 -12.06
N VAL A 140 -7.35 12.03 -12.92
CA VAL A 140 -8.70 11.45 -12.79
C VAL A 140 -8.63 10.29 -11.81
N HIS A 141 -9.40 10.39 -10.73
CA HIS A 141 -9.51 9.33 -9.73
C HIS A 141 -10.44 8.23 -10.24
N GLN A 142 -9.97 6.98 -10.18
CA GLN A 142 -10.66 5.80 -10.73
C GLN A 142 -10.79 4.74 -9.65
N TYR A 143 -12.02 4.23 -9.49
CA TYR A 143 -12.37 3.11 -8.62
C TYR A 143 -13.72 2.54 -9.10
N PRO A 144 -13.97 1.22 -8.96
CA PRO A 144 -15.28 0.63 -9.24
C PRO A 144 -16.35 1.09 -8.24
N ASP A 145 -17.62 0.98 -8.65
CA ASP A 145 -18.78 1.32 -7.81
C ASP A 145 -18.96 0.39 -6.60
N SER A 146 -18.46 -0.85 -6.71
CA SER A 146 -18.52 -1.87 -5.65
C SER A 146 -17.14 -2.16 -5.07
N ALA A 147 -17.09 -2.45 -3.77
CA ALA A 147 -15.89 -2.94 -3.12
C ALA A 147 -15.42 -4.27 -3.72
N LEU A 148 -14.11 -4.47 -3.77
CA LEU A 148 -13.49 -5.73 -4.16
C LEU A 148 -13.53 -6.75 -3.03
N VAL A 149 -13.30 -6.29 -1.79
CA VAL A 149 -13.41 -7.10 -0.57
C VAL A 149 -14.13 -6.30 0.50
N THR A 150 -15.00 -6.95 1.26
CA THR A 150 -15.57 -6.42 2.51
C THR A 150 -15.08 -7.22 3.71
N LEU A 151 -14.69 -6.51 4.79
CA LEU A 151 -14.25 -7.09 6.05
C LEU A 151 -15.15 -6.63 7.19
N SER A 152 -15.64 -7.56 7.99
CA SER A 152 -16.38 -7.28 9.22
C SER A 152 -15.45 -6.87 10.37
N HIS A 153 -16.01 -6.37 11.47
CA HIS A 153 -15.27 -6.14 12.72
C HIS A 153 -14.46 -7.38 13.15
N ASP A 154 -15.10 -8.55 13.14
CA ASP A 154 -14.45 -9.80 13.53
C ASP A 154 -13.30 -10.18 12.58
N ASP A 155 -13.43 -9.88 11.29
CA ASP A 155 -12.35 -10.10 10.32
C ASP A 155 -11.14 -9.21 10.67
N LEU A 156 -11.38 -7.92 10.97
CA LEU A 156 -10.31 -7.02 11.42
C LEU A 156 -9.68 -7.49 12.74
N ALA A 157 -10.50 -7.95 13.69
CA ALA A 157 -10.04 -8.43 15.00
C ALA A 157 -9.19 -9.71 14.90
N ALA A 158 -9.37 -10.52 13.84
CA ALA A 158 -8.56 -11.69 13.60
C ALA A 158 -7.09 -11.35 13.27
N ASN A 159 -6.79 -10.11 12.88
CA ASN A 159 -5.46 -9.65 12.48
C ASN A 159 -4.78 -10.57 11.43
N ALA A 160 -5.58 -11.21 10.58
CA ALA A 160 -5.07 -12.12 9.56
C ALA A 160 -4.47 -11.29 8.40
N PRO A 161 -3.25 -11.61 7.95
CA PRO A 161 -2.65 -10.89 6.83
C PRO A 161 -3.32 -11.28 5.52
N LEU A 162 -3.61 -10.27 4.70
CA LEU A 162 -3.94 -10.45 3.29
C LEU A 162 -2.77 -9.95 2.43
N ARG A 163 -2.56 -10.61 1.30
CA ARG A 163 -1.57 -10.23 0.31
C ARG A 163 -2.21 -9.32 -0.73
N TYR A 164 -1.63 -8.16 -0.92
CA TYR A 164 -2.04 -7.17 -1.90
C TYR A 164 -0.99 -7.13 -3.00
N SER A 165 -1.44 -7.14 -4.25
CA SER A 165 -0.58 -6.92 -5.40
C SER A 165 -1.17 -5.92 -6.36
N ILE A 166 -0.28 -5.12 -6.94
CA ILE A 166 -0.58 -4.16 -7.99
C ILE A 166 0.47 -4.38 -9.08
N GLN A 167 0.04 -4.67 -10.30
CA GLN A 167 0.91 -4.87 -11.45
C GLN A 167 0.53 -3.91 -12.58
N ILE A 168 1.52 -3.37 -13.27
CA ILE A 168 1.37 -2.66 -14.53
C ILE A 168 1.43 -3.66 -15.66
N ASP A 169 0.41 -3.65 -16.51
CA ASP A 169 0.35 -4.45 -17.72
C ASP A 169 -0.11 -3.59 -18.90
N GLY A 170 0.84 -2.96 -19.58
CA GLY A 170 0.61 -2.05 -20.69
C GLY A 170 -0.24 -0.85 -20.27
N SER A 171 -1.48 -0.80 -20.74
CA SER A 171 -2.44 0.27 -20.50
C SER A 171 -3.41 0.01 -19.34
N VAL A 172 -3.14 -0.98 -18.49
CA VAL A 172 -3.94 -1.24 -17.28
C VAL A 172 -3.08 -1.45 -16.05
N TYR A 173 -3.67 -1.15 -14.90
CA TYR A 173 -3.25 -1.69 -13.61
C TYR A 173 -4.06 -2.95 -13.31
N ARG A 174 -3.39 -4.00 -12.84
CA ARG A 174 -3.99 -5.24 -12.34
C ARG A 174 -3.84 -5.29 -10.84
N PHE A 175 -4.95 -5.44 -10.13
CA PHE A 175 -5.01 -5.53 -8.68
C PHE A 175 -5.38 -6.95 -8.28
N ALA A 176 -4.78 -7.46 -7.21
CA ALA A 176 -5.23 -8.68 -6.56
C ALA A 176 -5.14 -8.61 -5.03
N ILE A 177 -6.09 -9.27 -4.37
CA ILE A 177 -6.09 -9.54 -2.93
C ILE A 177 -6.21 -11.05 -2.72
N ASP A 178 -5.24 -11.62 -2.03
CA ASP A 178 -5.15 -13.06 -1.76
C ASP A 178 -4.97 -13.34 -0.26
N GLY A 179 -5.59 -14.40 0.25
CA GLY A 179 -5.33 -14.89 1.61
C GLY A 179 -6.51 -15.64 2.21
N THR A 180 -6.42 -15.93 3.50
CA THR A 180 -7.50 -16.59 4.25
C THR A 180 -7.76 -15.81 5.53
N ILE A 181 -9.03 -15.48 5.79
CA ILE A 181 -9.47 -14.79 7.00
C ILE A 181 -10.57 -15.59 7.67
N ARG A 182 -10.35 -15.99 8.93
CA ARG A 182 -11.31 -16.79 9.71
C ARG A 182 -11.84 -18.04 8.95
N GLY A 183 -10.97 -18.68 8.16
CA GLY A 183 -11.32 -19.87 7.36
C GLY A 183 -12.03 -19.58 6.04
N ARG A 184 -12.26 -18.32 5.68
CA ARG A 184 -12.75 -17.88 4.38
C ARG A 184 -11.57 -17.54 3.47
N ASP A 185 -11.47 -18.18 2.33
CA ASP A 185 -10.50 -17.85 1.29
C ASP A 185 -10.91 -16.58 0.53
N ILE A 186 -9.94 -15.75 0.21
CA ILE A 186 -10.05 -14.52 -0.58
C ILE A 186 -9.08 -14.66 -1.75
N HIS A 187 -9.63 -14.54 -2.96
CA HIS A 187 -8.88 -14.55 -4.21
C HIS A 187 -9.57 -13.62 -5.21
N GLU A 188 -9.41 -12.31 -4.98
CA GLU A 188 -10.15 -11.29 -5.71
C GLU A 188 -9.21 -10.49 -6.61
N THR A 189 -9.67 -10.17 -7.82
CA THR A 189 -8.88 -9.42 -8.81
C THR A 189 -9.71 -8.34 -9.50
N ALA A 190 -9.04 -7.31 -9.98
CA ALA A 190 -9.66 -6.24 -10.75
C ALA A 190 -8.66 -5.52 -11.66
N THR A 191 -9.16 -4.74 -12.60
CA THR A 191 -8.35 -3.88 -13.46
C THR A 191 -8.86 -2.45 -13.45
N LEU A 192 -7.94 -1.49 -13.52
CA LEU A 192 -8.26 -0.08 -13.79
C LEU A 192 -7.45 0.43 -14.98
N PRO A 193 -7.99 1.36 -15.78
CA PRO A 193 -7.25 2.00 -16.84
C PRO A 193 -5.97 2.68 -16.33
N ARG A 194 -4.96 2.75 -17.21
CA ARG A 194 -3.71 3.46 -16.96
C ARG A 194 -3.45 4.44 -18.10
N SER A 195 -2.99 5.65 -17.77
CA SER A 195 -2.70 6.69 -18.75
C SER A 195 -1.52 6.36 -19.68
N CYS A 196 -0.52 5.66 -19.18
CA CYS A 196 0.67 5.33 -19.95
C CYS A 196 0.53 3.96 -20.64
N PRO A 197 0.90 3.83 -21.93
CA PRO A 197 0.76 2.58 -22.67
C PRO A 197 1.95 1.63 -22.51
N THR A 198 3.12 2.12 -22.13
CA THR A 198 4.36 1.34 -22.03
C THR A 198 4.67 0.96 -20.59
N ASN A 199 5.09 -0.29 -20.38
CA ASN A 199 5.55 -0.75 -19.07
C ASN A 199 6.78 0.06 -18.64
N PRO A 200 6.80 0.59 -17.41
CA PRO A 200 7.94 1.34 -16.94
C PRO A 200 9.09 0.40 -16.57
N THR A 201 10.32 0.89 -16.70
CA THR A 201 11.52 0.17 -16.22
C THR A 201 11.71 0.33 -14.70
N SER A 202 11.09 1.35 -14.10
CA SER A 202 11.06 1.61 -12.66
C SER A 202 9.80 2.39 -12.27
N THR A 203 9.32 2.20 -11.05
CA THR A 203 8.23 2.99 -10.45
C THR A 203 8.64 3.55 -9.10
N GLY A 204 8.09 4.72 -8.76
CA GLY A 204 8.31 5.37 -7.48
C GLY A 204 7.45 4.71 -6.42
N LYS A 205 8.07 4.09 -5.41
CA LYS A 205 7.33 3.45 -4.33
C LYS A 205 6.81 4.51 -3.36
N TRP A 206 5.50 4.51 -3.12
CA TRP A 206 4.93 5.32 -2.06
C TRP A 206 4.95 4.57 -0.74
N TYR A 207 6.03 4.77 0.01
CA TYR A 207 6.29 4.05 1.26
C TYR A 207 5.46 4.54 2.46
N ALA A 208 4.94 5.77 2.43
CA ALA A 208 4.15 6.31 3.54
C ALA A 208 2.78 5.62 3.65
N GLY A 209 2.21 5.24 2.49
CA GLY A 209 1.33 4.10 2.25
C GLY A 209 0.00 3.98 2.99
N PHE A 210 -0.07 4.20 4.29
CA PHE A 210 -1.32 4.18 5.06
C PHE A 210 -1.76 5.63 5.32
N TYR A 211 -2.82 6.06 4.65
CA TYR A 211 -3.24 7.46 4.60
C TYR A 211 -4.74 7.60 4.80
N PHE A 212 -5.15 8.48 5.69
CA PHE A 212 -6.55 8.85 5.90
C PHE A 212 -6.96 9.90 4.85
N GLY A 213 -7.93 9.55 4.01
CA GLY A 213 -8.46 10.35 2.91
C GLY A 213 -9.33 11.52 3.37
N GLY A 214 -9.91 12.20 2.39
CA GLY A 214 -10.78 13.35 2.58
C GLY A 214 -10.03 14.62 2.95
N THR A 215 -10.82 15.63 3.29
CA THR A 215 -10.31 16.89 3.88
C THR A 215 -10.36 16.86 5.41
N SER A 216 -11.07 15.91 5.99
CA SER A 216 -11.08 15.60 7.42
C SER A 216 -9.86 14.77 7.80
N THR A 217 -9.34 14.98 9.00
CA THR A 217 -8.25 14.17 9.54
C THR A 217 -8.77 12.99 10.37
N SER A 218 -7.91 12.02 10.65
CA SER A 218 -8.31 10.81 11.38
C SER A 218 -8.90 11.16 12.77
N PRO A 219 -10.09 10.67 13.13
CA PRO A 219 -10.73 10.99 14.42
C PRO A 219 -10.10 10.22 15.61
N SER A 220 -9.33 9.18 15.31
CA SER A 220 -8.69 8.29 16.27
C SER A 220 -7.28 7.95 15.80
N GLN A 221 -6.50 7.35 16.69
CA GLN A 221 -5.24 6.73 16.30
C GLN A 221 -5.54 5.40 15.59
N MET A 222 -4.82 5.12 14.50
CA MET A 222 -5.00 3.92 13.69
C MET A 222 -3.68 3.19 13.49
N TYR A 223 -3.74 1.86 13.58
CA TYR A 223 -2.62 0.96 13.37
C TYR A 223 -2.89 0.00 12.23
N ALA A 224 -1.84 -0.23 11.44
CA ALA A 224 -1.78 -1.31 10.47
C ALA A 224 -0.37 -1.89 10.44
N TYR A 225 -0.26 -3.14 9.97
CA TYR A 225 1.04 -3.81 9.87
C TYR A 225 1.32 -4.18 8.43
N VAL A 226 2.59 -4.03 8.03
CA VAL A 226 3.04 -4.36 6.69
C VAL A 226 4.30 -5.20 6.70
N ARG A 227 4.34 -6.16 5.79
CA ARG A 227 5.55 -6.90 5.43
C ARG A 227 5.66 -6.91 3.92
N GLU A 228 6.81 -6.51 3.41
CA GLU A 228 7.13 -6.70 2.01
C GLU A 228 8.00 -7.95 1.88
N PRO A 229 7.61 -8.94 1.06
CA PRO A 229 8.42 -10.14 0.88
C PRO A 229 9.79 -9.76 0.30
N ALA A 230 10.84 -10.43 0.78
CA ALA A 230 12.19 -10.25 0.28
C ALA A 230 12.28 -10.84 -1.14
N GLY A 231 12.15 -9.99 -2.16
CA GLY A 231 12.22 -10.39 -3.57
C GLY A 231 10.85 -10.50 -4.23
N GLY A 232 10.69 -9.77 -5.34
CA GLY A 232 9.47 -9.71 -6.14
C GLY A 232 9.24 -10.98 -6.96
N SER A 233 8.88 -12.08 -6.30
CA SER A 233 8.24 -13.19 -7.01
C SER A 233 6.85 -12.73 -7.42
N ALA A 234 6.61 -12.73 -8.74
CA ALA A 234 5.32 -12.40 -9.33
C ALA A 234 4.19 -13.25 -8.72
N PRO A 235 2.95 -12.73 -8.62
CA PRO A 235 1.80 -13.55 -8.28
C PRO A 235 1.70 -14.73 -9.26
N GLY A 236 1.71 -15.96 -8.75
CA GLY A 236 1.53 -17.18 -9.55
C GLY A 236 2.73 -18.15 -9.64
N GLN A 237 3.88 -17.86 -9.03
CA GLN A 237 4.89 -18.91 -8.81
C GLN A 237 4.60 -19.65 -7.50
N THR A 238 4.13 -20.90 -7.61
CA THR A 238 4.16 -21.89 -6.53
C THR A 238 5.62 -22.10 -6.14
N GLY A 239 6.07 -21.45 -5.07
CA GLY A 239 7.43 -21.60 -4.53
C GLY A 239 7.64 -23.04 -4.11
N GLY A 240 8.40 -23.77 -4.94
CA GLY A 240 8.77 -25.15 -4.72
C GLY A 240 9.65 -25.32 -3.48
N ASP A 241 9.47 -26.46 -2.84
CA ASP A 241 10.22 -26.89 -1.67
C ASP A 241 11.72 -26.82 -1.96
N GLY A 242 12.42 -26.02 -1.14
CA GLY A 242 13.87 -26.02 -1.06
C GLY A 242 14.36 -27.36 -0.52
N SER A 243 14.49 -28.35 -1.41
CA SER A 243 15.23 -29.57 -1.12
C SER A 243 16.72 -29.25 -1.11
N LEU A 244 17.29 -29.28 0.10
CA LEU A 244 18.73 -29.25 0.33
C LEU A 244 19.37 -30.48 -0.32
N GLY A 245 19.87 -30.30 -1.54
CA GLY A 245 20.73 -31.27 -2.21
C GLY A 245 22.06 -31.36 -1.48
N SER A 246 22.16 -32.30 -0.54
CA SER A 246 23.42 -32.72 0.06
C SER A 246 24.28 -33.39 -1.00
N SER A 247 25.38 -32.74 -1.37
CA SER A 247 26.49 -33.30 -2.13
C SER A 247 27.13 -34.46 -1.33
N GLY A 248 26.93 -35.69 -1.81
CA GLY A 248 27.65 -36.88 -1.34
C GLY A 248 28.59 -37.42 -2.44
N PRO A 249 29.80 -37.90 -2.09
CA PRO A 249 30.87 -38.14 -3.04
C PRO A 249 30.70 -39.45 -3.83
N ALA A 250 31.24 -39.43 -5.05
CA ALA A 250 31.35 -40.58 -5.93
C ALA A 250 32.14 -41.73 -5.28
N ASN A 251 31.49 -42.88 -5.08
CA ASN A 251 32.17 -44.15 -4.85
C ASN A 251 32.26 -44.89 -6.17
N ARG A 252 33.43 -44.81 -6.81
CA ARG A 252 33.85 -45.68 -7.91
C ARG A 252 34.51 -46.90 -7.28
N LEU A 253 33.79 -48.01 -7.21
CA LEU A 253 34.39 -49.32 -6.96
C LEU A 253 34.57 -50.05 -8.30
N THR A 254 35.81 -50.45 -8.49
CA THR A 254 36.37 -51.36 -9.46
C THR A 254 35.82 -52.77 -9.30
N GLU A 255 35.48 -53.42 -10.40
CA GLU A 255 35.74 -54.85 -10.56
C GLU A 255 36.65 -55.05 -11.78
N SER A 256 37.73 -55.76 -11.52
CA SER A 256 38.77 -56.18 -12.45
C SER A 256 38.32 -57.40 -13.24
N ALA A 257 38.79 -57.49 -14.48
CA ALA A 257 39.68 -58.59 -14.86
C ALA A 257 41.09 -58.00 -14.99
#